data_AF-A0ABD6Z5W8-F1
#
_entry.id   AF-A0ABD6Z5W8-F1
#
_cell.length_a   1.000
_cell.length_b   1.000
_cell.length_c   1.000
_cell.angle_alpha   90.00
_cell.angle_beta   90.00
_cell.angle_gamma   90.00
#
_symmetry.space_group_name_H-M   'P 1'
#
loop_
_entity.id
_entity.type
_entity.pdbx_description
1 polymer ?
#
loop_
_entity_poly.entity_id
_entity_poly.type
_entity_poly.pdbx_seq_one_letter_code
_entity_poly.pdbx_strand_id
1 'polypeptide(L)'
;MISIDIGLLLLIFTGIFFIVFWCFYREEPNYVFGFRTKRSTASVSNWRFAQQWFSLLAMLFLGGVVLLQRNELITEAFYQVAVFGSYLLAALLVETALYLKDSRTSTKK
;
A
#
# COMPACT_ATOMS: atom_id res chain seq x y z
N MET A 1 -28.19 5.74 10.72
CA MET A 1 -26.77 5.75 11.16
C MET A 1 -25.94 5.46 9.93
N ILE A 2 -25.14 6.41 9.44
CA ILE A 2 -24.27 6.15 8.27
C ILE A 2 -23.13 5.29 8.78
N SER A 3 -23.15 3.99 8.45
CA SER A 3 -22.00 3.10 8.71
C SER A 3 -20.93 3.43 7.66
N ILE A 4 -19.75 3.83 8.11
CA ILE A 4 -18.63 4.15 7.23
C ILE A 4 -18.01 2.83 6.75
N ASP A 5 -18.02 2.60 5.43
CA ASP A 5 -17.32 1.47 4.84
C ASP A 5 -15.80 1.71 4.87
N ILE A 6 -15.13 1.04 5.80
CA ILE A 6 -13.69 1.19 6.02
C ILE A 6 -12.84 0.76 4.81
N GLY A 7 -13.27 -0.25 4.05
CA GLY A 7 -12.53 -0.70 2.88
C GLY A 7 -12.62 0.29 1.72
N LEU A 8 -13.81 0.84 1.47
CA LEU A 8 -13.99 1.93 0.50
C LEU A 8 -13.24 3.19 0.92
N LEU A 9 -13.28 3.55 2.20
CA LEU A 9 -12.57 4.70 2.73
C LEU A 9 -11.05 4.56 2.54
N LEU A 10 -10.49 3.40 2.90
CA LEU A 10 -9.07 3.11 2.70
C LEU A 10 -8.69 3.09 1.22
N LEU A 11 -9.55 2.56 0.35
CA LEU A 11 -9.32 2.56 -1.09
C LEU A 11 -9.22 3.99 -1.65
N ILE A 12 -10.16 4.86 -1.27
CA ILE A 12 -10.17 6.28 -1.65
C ILE A 12 -8.90 6.97 -1.14
N PHE A 13 -8.56 6.81 0.14
CA PHE A 13 -7.35 7.41 0.70
C PHE A 13 -6.08 6.91 0.01
N THR A 14 -5.99 5.61 -0.30
CA THR A 14 -4.85 5.04 -1.03
C THR A 14 -4.72 5.65 -2.42
N GLY A 15 -5.84 5.84 -3.13
CA GLY A 15 -5.88 6.52 -4.42
C GLY A 15 -5.40 7.97 -4.32
N ILE A 16 -5.90 8.73 -3.34
CA ILE A 16 -5.45 10.11 -3.08
C ILE A 16 -3.95 10.13 -2.78
N PHE A 17 -3.45 9.24 -1.92
CA PHE A 17 -2.04 9.15 -1.60
C PHE A 17 -1.17 8.85 -2.82
N PHE A 18 -1.63 7.96 -3.70
CA PHE A 18 -0.93 7.66 -4.94
C PHE A 18 -0.80 8.89 -5.85
N ILE A 19 -1.88 9.67 -6.00
CA ILE A 19 -1.89 10.91 -6.78
C ILE A 19 -0.95 11.96 -6.14
N VAL A 20 -1.07 12.17 -4.83
CA VAL A 20 -0.24 13.15 -4.09
C VAL A 20 1.25 12.79 -4.19
N PHE A 21 1.59 11.51 -4.04
CA PHE A 21 2.95 11.03 -4.25
C PHE A 21 3.46 11.39 -5.65
N TRP A 22 2.66 11.11 -6.69
CA TRP A 22 3.04 11.36 -8.07
C TRP A 22 3.22 12.86 -8.38
N CYS A 23 2.34 13.71 -7.86
CA CYS A 23 2.33 15.14 -8.15
C CYS A 23 3.39 15.94 -7.35
N PHE A 24 3.63 15.58 -6.09
CA PHE A 24 4.36 16.47 -5.17
C PHE A 24 5.61 15.84 -4.54
N TYR A 25 5.66 14.52 -4.40
CA TYR A 25 6.68 13.87 -3.57
C TYR A 25 7.38 12.71 -4.28
N ARG A 26 7.40 12.73 -5.62
CA ARG A 26 8.08 11.70 -6.41
C ARG A 26 9.60 11.83 -6.32
N GLU A 27 10.10 13.05 -6.19
CA GLU A 27 11.52 13.37 -6.26
C GLU A 27 12.24 13.21 -4.93
N GLU A 28 11.55 13.31 -3.79
CA GLU A 28 12.17 13.29 -2.47
C GLU A 28 11.35 12.48 -1.45
N PRO A 29 12.01 11.66 -0.59
CA PRO A 29 11.34 11.06 0.55
C PRO A 29 10.81 12.14 1.48
N ASN A 30 9.58 12.00 1.94
CA ASN A 30 9.03 12.87 2.95
C ASN A 30 8.71 12.10 4.23
N TYR A 31 8.65 12.84 5.34
CA TYR A 31 8.37 12.29 6.66
C TYR A 31 6.91 12.46 7.10
N VAL A 32 6.03 12.89 6.20
CA VAL A 32 4.65 13.27 6.56
C VAL A 32 3.67 12.17 6.17
N PHE A 33 3.77 11.59 4.96
CA PHE A 33 2.78 10.64 4.45
C PHE A 33 3.43 9.52 3.60
N GLY A 34 2.64 8.48 3.32
CA GLY A 34 3.06 7.34 2.48
C GLY A 34 3.60 6.13 3.25
N PHE A 35 3.98 5.08 2.51
CA PHE A 35 4.56 3.85 3.05
C PHE A 35 6.00 4.07 3.52
N ARG A 36 6.21 4.03 4.83
CA ARG A 36 7.47 4.45 5.45
C ARG A 36 8.07 3.33 6.28
N THR A 37 9.23 2.87 5.85
CA THR A 37 10.14 2.00 6.58
C THR A 37 11.54 2.56 6.44
N LYS A 38 12.47 2.12 7.29
CA LYS A 38 13.88 2.54 7.20
C LYS A 38 14.46 2.30 5.80
N ARG A 39 14.04 1.22 5.12
CA ARG A 39 14.49 0.89 3.77
C ARG A 39 13.80 1.73 2.70
N SER A 40 12.50 2.01 2.86
CA SER A 40 11.77 2.79 1.85
C SER A 40 12.25 4.23 1.76
N THR A 41 12.68 4.84 2.87
CA THR A 41 13.19 6.22 2.89
C THR A 41 14.71 6.33 2.69
N ALA A 42 15.42 5.21 2.50
CA ALA A 42 16.88 5.20 2.41
C ALA A 42 17.44 5.85 1.12
N SER A 43 16.64 5.91 0.05
CA SER A 43 17.01 6.57 -1.20
C SER A 43 15.77 6.98 -1.99
N VAL A 44 15.90 7.95 -2.90
CA VAL A 44 14.81 8.33 -3.83
C VAL A 44 14.34 7.12 -4.67
N SER A 45 15.25 6.22 -5.05
CA SER A 45 14.90 5.00 -5.79
C SER A 45 14.04 4.04 -4.96
N ASN A 46 14.38 3.83 -3.69
CA ASN A 46 13.59 2.98 -2.79
C ASN A 46 12.26 3.65 -2.45
N TRP A 47 12.27 4.97 -2.28
CA TRP A 47 11.07 5.76 -2.02
C TRP A 47 10.05 5.62 -3.14
N ARG A 48 10.47 5.87 -4.40
CA ARG A 48 9.59 5.73 -5.57
C ARG A 48 9.04 4.33 -5.72
N PHE A 49 9.92 3.34 -5.58
CA PHE A 49 9.54 1.93 -5.66
C PHE A 49 8.48 1.61 -4.60
N ALA A 50 8.73 2.00 -3.36
CA ALA A 50 7.88 1.65 -2.24
C ALA A 50 6.49 2.31 -2.33
N GLN A 51 6.43 3.62 -2.61
CA GLN A 51 5.14 4.31 -2.75
C GLN A 51 4.33 3.76 -3.92
N GLN A 52 4.96 3.52 -5.07
CA GLN A 52 4.27 3.02 -6.24
C GLN A 52 3.71 1.61 -6.00
N TRP A 53 4.54 0.68 -5.54
CA TRP A 53 4.11 -0.71 -5.36
C TRP A 53 3.16 -0.88 -4.18
N PHE A 54 3.37 -0.14 -3.09
CA PHE A 54 2.45 -0.18 -1.96
C PHE A 54 1.05 0.27 -2.38
N SER A 55 0.93 1.43 -3.02
CA SER A 55 -0.38 1.95 -3.43
C SER A 55 -1.06 1.04 -4.44
N LEU A 56 -0.34 0.51 -5.43
CA LEU A 56 -0.91 -0.41 -6.42
C LEU A 56 -1.40 -1.72 -5.78
N LEU A 57 -0.58 -2.34 -4.91
CA LEU A 57 -0.97 -3.59 -4.23
C LEU A 57 -2.11 -3.36 -3.24
N ALA A 58 -2.07 -2.27 -2.47
CA ALA A 58 -3.13 -1.93 -1.54
C ALA A 58 -4.45 -1.67 -2.27
N MET A 59 -4.45 -0.90 -3.38
CA MET A 59 -5.65 -0.71 -4.19
C MET A 59 -6.18 -2.02 -4.79
N LEU A 60 -5.29 -2.88 -5.29
CA LEU A 60 -5.67 -4.18 -5.85
C LEU A 60 -6.33 -5.08 -4.79
N PHE A 61 -5.70 -5.23 -3.62
CA PHE A 61 -6.21 -6.12 -2.58
C PHE A 61 -7.48 -5.55 -1.92
N LEU A 62 -7.50 -4.25 -1.58
CA LEU A 62 -8.69 -3.59 -1.05
C LEU A 62 -9.84 -3.67 -2.05
N GLY A 63 -9.60 -3.34 -3.32
CA GLY A 63 -10.59 -3.43 -4.40
C GLY A 63 -11.13 -4.86 -4.55
N GLY A 64 -10.25 -5.87 -4.51
CA GLY A 64 -10.64 -7.28 -4.51
C GLY A 64 -11.55 -7.64 -3.35
N VAL A 65 -11.18 -7.28 -2.12
CA VAL A 65 -11.98 -7.57 -0.91
C VAL A 65 -13.33 -6.84 -0.93
N VAL A 66 -13.35 -5.58 -1.36
CA VAL A 66 -14.59 -4.82 -1.56
C VAL A 66 -15.49 -5.53 -2.58
N LEU A 67 -14.95 -5.93 -3.73
CA LEU A 67 -15.73 -6.66 -4.74
C LEU A 67 -16.27 -7.98 -4.21
N LEU A 68 -15.48 -8.76 -3.46
CA LEU A 68 -15.95 -10.00 -2.85
C LEU A 68 -17.12 -9.76 -1.89
N GLN A 69 -17.04 -8.71 -1.04
CA GLN A 69 -18.12 -8.37 -0.12
C GLN A 69 -19.37 -7.87 -0.84
N ARG A 70 -19.22 -7.05 -1.88
CA ARG A 70 -20.35 -6.50 -2.66
C ARG A 70 -21.08 -7.56 -3.49
N ASN A 71 -20.41 -8.65 -3.82
CA ASN A 71 -21.01 -9.81 -4.48
C ASN A 71 -21.45 -10.89 -3.46
N GLU A 72 -21.53 -10.57 -2.17
CA GLU A 72 -21.99 -11.47 -1.10
C GLU A 72 -21.18 -12.77 -0.97
N LEU A 73 -19.95 -12.79 -1.48
CA LEU A 73 -19.05 -13.96 -1.42
C LEU A 73 -18.37 -14.11 -0.06
N ILE A 74 -18.34 -13.05 0.74
CA ILE A 74 -17.80 -13.02 2.10
C ILE A 74 -18.72 -12.27 3.05
N THR A 75 -18.73 -12.68 4.32
CA THR A 75 -19.54 -12.06 5.37
C THR A 75 -18.95 -10.73 5.84
N GLU A 76 -19.76 -9.88 6.48
CA GLU A 76 -19.31 -8.58 7.01
C GLU A 76 -18.20 -8.73 8.07
N ALA A 77 -18.28 -9.76 8.93
CA ALA A 77 -17.25 -10.03 9.92
C ALA A 77 -15.91 -10.39 9.24
N PHE A 78 -15.94 -11.20 8.17
CA PHE A 78 -14.73 -11.53 7.42
C PHE A 78 -14.21 -10.33 6.62
N TYR A 79 -15.10 -9.49 6.08
CA TYR A 79 -14.74 -8.29 5.34
C TYR A 79 -13.82 -7.36 6.14
N GLN A 80 -14.16 -7.06 7.39
CA GLN A 80 -13.34 -6.18 8.24
C GLN A 80 -11.92 -6.74 8.44
N VAL A 81 -11.81 -8.03 8.69
CA VAL A 81 -10.52 -8.73 8.84
C VAL A 81 -9.75 -8.75 7.53
N ALA A 82 -10.43 -9.02 6.42
CA ALA A 82 -9.83 -9.07 5.09
C ALA A 82 -9.33 -7.71 4.60
N VAL A 83 -10.01 -6.61 4.94
CA VAL A 83 -9.56 -5.24 4.65
C VAL A 83 -8.24 -4.94 5.36
N PHE A 84 -8.16 -5.23 6.67
CA PHE A 84 -6.92 -5.04 7.43
C PHE A 84 -5.79 -5.95 6.92
N GLY A 85 -6.10 -7.23 6.70
CA GLY A 85 -5.16 -8.22 6.18
C GLY A 85 -4.61 -7.86 4.81
N SER A 86 -5.45 -7.31 3.92
CA SER A 86 -5.04 -6.83 2.60
C SER A 86 -4.01 -5.71 2.67
N TYR A 87 -4.24 -4.74 3.55
CA TYR A 87 -3.35 -3.60 3.71
C TYR A 87 -1.99 -4.01 4.32
N LEU A 88 -2.03 -4.90 5.32
CA LEU A 88 -0.82 -5.47 5.92
C LEU A 88 -0.04 -6.34 4.92
N LEU A 89 -0.73 -7.15 4.12
CA LEU A 89 -0.11 -7.98 3.10
C LEU A 89 0.61 -7.12 2.05
N ALA A 90 -0.02 -6.04 1.57
CA ALA A 90 0.63 -5.09 0.67
C ALA A 90 1.92 -4.51 1.28
N ALA A 91 1.88 -4.10 2.56
CA ALA A 91 3.05 -3.61 3.28
C ALA A 91 4.18 -4.65 3.35
N LEU A 92 3.86 -5.89 3.72
CA LEU A 92 4.84 -6.98 3.85
C LEU A 92 5.48 -7.34 2.51
N LEU A 93 4.69 -7.40 1.43
CA LEU A 93 5.20 -7.68 0.09
C LEU A 93 6.17 -6.59 -0.38
N VAL A 94 5.85 -5.32 -0.16
CA VAL A 94 6.71 -4.21 -0.55
C VAL A 94 8.01 -4.19 0.26
N GLU A 95 7.93 -4.37 1.57
CA GLU A 95 9.13 -4.40 2.42
C GLU A 95 10.03 -5.59 2.08
N THR A 96 9.45 -6.75 1.77
CA THR A 96 10.19 -7.93 1.31
C THR A 96 10.84 -7.66 -0.04
N ALA A 97 10.13 -7.04 -0.98
CA ALA A 97 10.67 -6.68 -2.28
C ALA A 97 11.81 -5.67 -2.17
N LEU A 98 11.72 -4.68 -1.28
CA LEU A 98 12.80 -3.74 -0.96
C LEU A 98 14.02 -4.47 -0.38
N TYR A 99 13.82 -5.37 0.57
CA TYR A 99 14.91 -6.17 1.15
C TYR A 99 15.66 -6.98 0.08
N LEU A 100 14.93 -7.64 -0.82
CA LEU A 100 15.52 -8.38 -1.93
C LEU A 100 16.22 -7.47 -2.94
N LYS A 101 15.66 -6.28 -3.22
CA LYS A 101 16.25 -5.27 -4.09
C LYS A 101 17.61 -4.80 -3.54
N ASP A 102 17.67 -4.43 -2.27
CA ASP A 102 18.89 -3.92 -1.60
C ASP A 102 19.96 -5.02 -1.47
N SER A 103 19.55 -6.26 -1.21
CA SER A 103 20.48 -7.40 -1.11
C SER A 103 21.21 -7.66 -2.43
N ARG A 104 20.50 -7.55 -3.57
CA ARG A 104 21.07 -7.76 -4.90
C ARG A 104 22.05 -6.66 -5.32
N THR A 105 21.81 -5.42 -4.93
CA THR A 105 22.74 -4.31 -5.20
C THR A 105 24.00 -4.39 -4.33
N SER A 106 23.92 -4.96 -3.13
CA SER A 106 25.10 -5.17 -2.29
C SER A 106 26.05 -6.24 -2.85
N THR A 107 25.54 -7.32 -3.46
CA THR A 107 26.37 -8.37 -4.09
C THR A 107 27.01 -7.98 -5.42
N LYS A 108 26.64 -6.82 -5.99
CA LYS A 108 27.19 -6.32 -7.27
C LYS A 108 28.29 -5.26 -7.09
N LYS A 109 28.60 -4.87 -5.85
CA LYS A 109 29.73 -4.01 -5.50
C LYS A 109 30.92 -4.85 -5.06
#